data_AF-A0A382TDV3-F1
#
_entry.id   AF-A0A382TDV3-F1
#
_cell.length_a   1.000
_cell.length_b   1.000
_cell.length_c   1.000
_cell.angle_alpha   90.00
_cell.angle_beta   90.00
_cell.angle_gamma   90.00
#
_symmetry.space_group_name_H-M   'P 1'
#
loop_
_entity.id
_entity.type
_entity.pdbx_description
1 polymer ?
#
loop_
_entity_poly.entity_id
_entity_poly.type
_entity_poly.pdbx_seq_one_letter_code
_entity_poly.pdbx_strand_id
1 'polypeptide(L)'
;MSELTAEEKSALSVITGDHKSPARISYAKIFKPEKNDLSGKDEYSCMVLVPKSDTKTVNALKQAIKTAIKGKFGNKTPTGLRIPLRDGDKNGDGGVPSGAESGQAPYGDHYFFNCKNTRQPALVDQKRKDVIDPNQIV
;
A
#
# COMPACT_ATOMS: atom_id res chain seq x y z
N MET A 1 25.52 5.97 4.05
CA MET A 1 24.22 5.90 3.34
C MET A 1 23.96 7.28 2.76
N SER A 2 23.52 7.41 1.52
CA SER A 2 23.21 8.73 0.95
C SER A 2 22.01 9.31 1.68
N GLU A 3 22.18 10.46 2.33
CA GLU A 3 21.07 11.14 2.98
C GLU A 3 20.07 11.61 1.92
N LEU A 4 18.79 11.31 2.16
CA LEU A 4 17.70 11.80 1.32
C LEU A 4 17.47 13.29 1.60
N THR A 5 17.21 14.06 0.56
CA THR A 5 16.80 15.47 0.70
C THR A 5 15.44 15.59 1.41
N ALA A 6 15.04 16.80 1.82
CA ALA A 6 13.74 17.04 2.42
C ALA A 6 12.59 16.68 1.46
N GLU A 7 12.74 17.03 0.18
CA GLU A 7 11.79 16.72 -0.90
C GLU A 7 11.68 15.21 -1.11
N GLU A 8 12.82 14.51 -1.11
CA GLU A 8 12.85 13.04 -1.22
C GLU A 8 12.17 12.36 -0.03
N LYS A 9 12.37 12.86 1.19
CA LYS A 9 11.67 12.36 2.38
C LYS A 9 10.16 12.59 2.27
N SER A 10 9.74 13.76 1.78
CA SER A 10 8.32 14.06 1.57
C SER A 10 7.68 13.11 0.55
N ALA A 11 8.43 12.71 -0.49
CA ALA A 11 7.95 11.77 -1.51
C ALA A 11 7.74 10.33 -0.99
N LEU A 12 8.21 9.99 0.22
CA LEU A 12 7.94 8.70 0.86
C LEU A 12 6.53 8.61 1.45
N SER A 13 5.83 9.74 1.59
CA SER A 13 4.43 9.78 1.97
C SER A 13 3.57 9.90 0.72
N VAL A 14 2.67 8.94 0.51
CA VAL A 14 1.81 8.89 -0.67
C VAL A 14 0.35 8.83 -0.23
N ILE A 15 -0.46 9.75 -0.75
CA ILE A 15 -1.92 9.72 -0.64
C ILE A 15 -2.44 8.92 -1.83
N THR A 16 -3.23 7.89 -1.58
CA THR A 16 -3.76 7.00 -2.63
C THR A 16 -5.21 7.27 -2.94
N GLY A 17 -5.52 7.39 -4.23
CA GLY A 17 -6.87 7.59 -4.73
C GLY A 17 -7.44 8.98 -4.44
N ASP A 18 -8.58 9.27 -5.06
CA ASP A 18 -9.38 10.46 -4.80
C ASP A 18 -10.88 10.16 -4.99
N HIS A 19 -11.71 11.20 -4.98
CA HIS A 19 -13.17 11.07 -5.14
C HIS A 19 -13.61 10.56 -6.53
N LYS A 20 -12.73 10.59 -7.54
CA LYS A 20 -13.01 10.09 -8.89
C LYS A 20 -12.48 8.67 -9.08
N SER A 21 -11.31 8.40 -8.50
CA SER A 21 -10.63 7.10 -8.55
C SER A 21 -10.30 6.64 -7.14
N PRO A 22 -11.28 6.17 -6.35
CA PRO A 22 -11.03 5.73 -4.98
C PRO A 22 -10.16 4.46 -5.00
N ALA A 23 -9.20 4.39 -4.07
CA ALA A 23 -8.51 3.13 -3.80
C ALA A 23 -9.46 2.18 -3.05
N ARG A 24 -9.42 0.89 -3.38
CA ARG A 24 -10.19 -0.14 -2.66
C ARG A 24 -9.36 -0.69 -1.51
N ILE A 25 -9.99 -0.83 -0.35
CA ILE A 25 -9.40 -1.48 0.82
C ILE A 25 -9.91 -2.92 0.90
N SER A 26 -8.99 -3.87 1.05
CA SER A 26 -9.27 -5.29 1.27
C SER A 26 -8.59 -5.76 2.56
N TYR A 27 -9.10 -6.83 3.18
CA TYR A 27 -8.55 -7.40 4.42
C TYR A 27 -8.33 -6.34 5.53
N ALA A 28 -9.31 -5.48 5.75
CA ALA A 28 -9.19 -4.34 6.66
C ALA A 28 -9.14 -4.78 8.13
N LYS A 29 -7.99 -4.62 8.77
CA LYS A 29 -7.74 -4.77 10.21
C LYS A 29 -7.37 -3.41 10.80
N ILE A 30 -8.26 -2.44 10.61
CA ILE A 30 -8.01 -1.01 10.90
C ILE A 30 -8.62 -0.53 12.22
N PHE A 31 -9.62 -1.25 12.75
CA PHE A 31 -10.24 -0.97 14.05
C PHE A 31 -9.63 -1.75 15.20
N LYS A 32 -9.17 -2.98 14.92
CA LYS A 32 -8.50 -3.86 15.88
C LYS A 32 -7.26 -4.44 15.21
N PRO A 33 -6.10 -4.44 15.89
CA PRO A 33 -4.90 -5.05 15.34
C PRO A 33 -5.01 -6.57 15.42
N GLU A 34 -4.30 -7.26 14.54
CA GLU A 34 -4.15 -8.71 14.60
C GLU A 34 -2.67 -9.08 14.62
N LYS A 35 -2.35 -10.23 15.22
CA LYS A 35 -1.00 -10.72 15.29
C LYS A 35 -0.48 -11.02 13.89
N ASN A 36 0.61 -10.36 13.51
CA ASN A 36 1.31 -10.63 12.27
C ASN A 36 2.26 -11.81 12.47
N ASP A 37 2.02 -12.92 11.78
CA ASP A 37 2.82 -14.15 11.94
C ASP A 37 4.32 -13.96 11.63
N LEU A 38 4.66 -13.03 10.72
CA LEU A 38 6.05 -12.76 10.35
C LEU A 38 6.78 -11.89 11.38
N SER A 39 6.09 -10.92 11.99
CA SER A 39 6.72 -10.00 12.95
C SER A 39 6.50 -10.38 14.41
N GLY A 40 5.51 -11.24 14.69
CA GLY A 40 5.07 -11.61 16.03
C GLY A 40 4.32 -10.50 16.78
N LYS A 41 4.08 -9.34 16.16
CA LYS A 41 3.46 -8.16 16.78
C LYS A 41 2.01 -8.00 16.35
N ASP A 42 1.19 -7.46 17.25
CA ASP A 42 -0.15 -7.00 16.89
C ASP A 42 -0.04 -5.74 16.04
N GLU A 43 -0.55 -5.82 14.81
CA GLU A 43 -0.47 -4.75 13.82
C GLU A 43 -1.85 -4.49 13.22
N TYR A 44 -2.19 -3.21 13.09
CA TYR A 44 -3.24 -2.76 12.18
C TYR A 44 -2.75 -2.98 10.76
N SER A 45 -3.61 -3.47 9.88
CA SER A 45 -3.22 -3.73 8.51
C SER A 45 -4.37 -3.60 7.53
N CYS A 46 -4.02 -3.39 6.27
CA CYS A 46 -4.94 -3.51 5.17
C CYS A 46 -4.17 -3.80 3.87
N MET A 47 -4.91 -4.26 2.87
CA MET A 47 -4.44 -4.30 1.49
C MET A 47 -5.10 -3.15 0.72
N VAL A 48 -4.29 -2.36 0.04
CA VAL A 48 -4.75 -1.25 -0.80
C VAL A 48 -4.66 -1.69 -2.25
N LEU A 49 -5.77 -1.56 -2.99
CA LEU A 49 -5.84 -1.78 -4.43
C LEU A 49 -6.02 -0.42 -5.11
N VAL A 50 -5.11 -0.09 -6.02
CA VAL A 50 -5.08 1.17 -6.77
C VAL A 50 -5.36 0.85 -8.24
N PRO A 51 -6.41 1.41 -8.84
CA PRO A 51 -6.68 1.24 -10.27
C PRO A 51 -5.47 1.67 -11.10
N LYS A 52 -5.11 0.90 -12.13
CA LYS A 52 -4.01 1.25 -13.04
C LYS A 52 -4.26 2.54 -13.81
N SER A 53 -5.54 2.92 -13.98
CA SER A 53 -5.96 4.19 -14.56
C SER A 53 -5.61 5.40 -13.69
N ASP A 54 -5.43 5.24 -12.36
CA ASP A 54 -4.91 6.29 -11.49
C ASP A 54 -3.38 6.40 -11.63
N THR A 55 -2.97 6.89 -12.80
CA THR A 55 -1.56 7.06 -13.16
C THR A 55 -0.82 8.00 -12.19
N LYS A 56 -1.52 8.96 -11.58
CA LYS A 56 -0.95 9.87 -10.59
C LYS A 56 -0.49 9.10 -9.35
N THR A 57 -1.39 8.32 -8.74
CA THR A 57 -1.06 7.50 -7.56
C THR A 57 0.00 6.44 -7.90
N VAL A 58 -0.15 5.75 -9.04
CA VAL A 58 0.81 4.72 -9.47
C VAL A 58 2.23 5.29 -9.64
N ASN A 59 2.35 6.47 -10.25
CA ASN A 59 3.64 7.12 -10.44
C ASN A 59 4.24 7.57 -9.11
N ALA A 60 3.43 8.14 -8.20
CA ALA A 60 3.87 8.51 -6.86
C ALA A 60 4.40 7.31 -6.07
N LEU A 61 3.70 6.17 -6.11
CA LEU A 61 4.14 4.92 -5.48
C LEU A 61 5.46 4.40 -6.06
N LYS A 62 5.58 4.37 -7.39
CA LYS A 62 6.83 3.96 -8.06
C LYS A 62 8.00 4.88 -7.71
N GLN A 63 7.76 6.17 -7.60
CA GLN A 63 8.76 7.15 -7.16
C GLN A 63 9.15 6.93 -5.69
N ALA A 64 8.18 6.79 -4.79
CA ALA A 64 8.42 6.52 -3.37
C ALA A 64 9.26 5.26 -3.16
N ILE A 65 8.99 4.18 -3.93
CA ILE A 65 9.78 2.95 -3.89
C ILE A 65 11.23 3.19 -4.34
N LYS A 66 11.44 3.91 -5.45
CA LYS A 66 12.80 4.26 -5.92
C LYS A 66 13.55 5.09 -4.89
N THR A 67 12.89 6.09 -4.30
CA THR A 67 13.47 6.93 -3.24
C THR A 67 13.82 6.10 -2.00
N ALA A 68 12.94 5.19 -1.58
CA ALA A 68 13.19 4.30 -0.44
C ALA A 68 14.38 3.37 -0.68
N ILE A 69 14.49 2.81 -1.90
CA ILE A 69 15.63 1.98 -2.30
C ILE A 69 16.93 2.80 -2.25
N LYS A 70 16.95 4.01 -2.83
CA LYS A 70 18.09 4.93 -2.76
C LYS A 70 18.47 5.24 -1.30
N GLY A 71 17.49 5.58 -0.45
CA GLY A 71 17.74 5.90 0.96
C GLY A 71 18.32 4.74 1.74
N LYS A 72 17.88 3.51 1.46
CA LYS A 72 18.34 2.29 2.16
C LYS A 72 19.68 1.77 1.65
N PHE A 73 19.90 1.79 0.34
CA PHE A 73 21.03 1.09 -0.29
C PHE A 73 22.04 2.02 -0.98
N GLY A 74 21.72 3.29 -1.19
CA GLY A 74 22.54 4.24 -1.93
C GLY A 74 22.93 3.68 -3.30
N ASN A 75 24.24 3.71 -3.61
CA ASN A 75 24.80 3.22 -4.87
C ASN A 75 24.93 1.69 -4.94
N LYS A 76 24.67 0.95 -3.85
CA LYS A 76 24.85 -0.50 -3.76
C LYS A 76 23.51 -1.23 -3.67
N THR A 77 22.64 -1.02 -4.65
CA THR A 77 21.32 -1.66 -4.70
C THR A 77 21.46 -3.15 -5.08
N PRO A 78 20.96 -4.10 -4.25
CA PRO A 78 20.95 -5.52 -4.59
C PRO A 78 20.10 -5.84 -5.83
N THR A 79 20.45 -6.89 -6.55
CA THR A 79 19.60 -7.47 -7.59
C THR A 79 18.47 -8.30 -6.95
N GLY A 80 17.31 -8.40 -7.61
CA GLY A 80 16.21 -9.24 -7.13
C GLY A 80 15.47 -8.73 -5.90
N LEU A 81 15.52 -7.42 -5.60
CA LEU A 81 14.76 -6.84 -4.50
C LEU A 81 13.26 -7.08 -4.66
N ARG A 82 12.65 -7.68 -3.63
CA ARG A 82 11.19 -7.76 -3.52
C ARG A 82 10.62 -6.38 -3.21
N ILE A 83 9.83 -5.84 -4.12
CA ILE A 83 9.12 -4.56 -3.93
C ILE A 83 7.69 -4.79 -3.40
N PRO A 84 7.11 -3.85 -2.64
CA PRO A 84 5.79 -4.02 -2.06
C PRO A 84 4.64 -3.90 -3.07
N LEU A 85 4.82 -3.14 -4.15
CA LEU A 85 3.80 -2.91 -5.17
C LEU A 85 3.69 -4.12 -6.10
N ARG A 86 2.57 -4.84 -6.00
CA ARG A 86 2.24 -6.02 -6.80
C ARG A 86 1.25 -5.67 -7.91
N ASP A 87 1.30 -6.42 -8.99
CA ASP A 87 0.50 -6.25 -10.20
C ASP A 87 -0.60 -7.32 -10.24
N GLY A 88 -1.86 -6.90 -10.18
CA GLY A 88 -3.00 -7.80 -10.19
C GLY A 88 -3.26 -8.51 -11.52
N ASP A 89 -2.57 -8.10 -12.58
CA ASP A 89 -2.63 -8.72 -13.91
C ASP A 89 -1.41 -9.62 -14.19
N LYS A 90 -0.66 -9.99 -13.13
CA LYS A 90 0.46 -10.93 -13.22
C LYS A 90 0.28 -12.10 -12.27
N ASN A 91 0.92 -13.22 -12.63
CA ASN A 91 1.09 -14.39 -11.78
C ASN A 91 2.48 -14.38 -11.10
N GLY A 92 2.64 -15.24 -10.09
CA GLY A 92 3.93 -15.50 -9.45
C GLY A 92 4.42 -14.35 -8.55
N ASP A 93 5.73 -14.22 -8.42
CA ASP A 93 6.34 -13.22 -7.55
C ASP A 93 6.11 -11.80 -8.09
N GLY A 94 5.34 -11.02 -7.34
CA GLY A 94 4.88 -9.70 -7.76
C GLY A 94 3.50 -9.69 -8.42
N GLY A 95 2.86 -10.86 -8.54
CA GLY A 95 1.51 -11.06 -9.04
C GLY A 95 0.45 -11.19 -7.94
N VAL A 96 -0.73 -11.69 -8.33
CA VAL A 96 -1.87 -11.99 -7.43
C VAL A 96 -1.52 -13.04 -6.35
N PRO A 97 -2.20 -13.03 -5.19
CA PRO A 97 -2.01 -14.04 -4.15
C PRO A 97 -2.37 -15.46 -4.64
N SER A 98 -1.75 -16.47 -4.02
CA SER A 98 -2.12 -17.87 -4.22
C SER A 98 -3.60 -18.08 -3.93
N GLY A 99 -4.36 -18.54 -4.93
CA GLY A 99 -5.82 -18.71 -4.85
C GLY A 99 -6.63 -17.60 -5.53
N ALA A 100 -5.98 -16.56 -6.06
CA ALA A 100 -6.61 -15.58 -6.94
C ALA A 100 -6.16 -15.80 -8.40
N GLU A 101 -7.03 -15.45 -9.34
CA GLU A 101 -6.74 -15.48 -10.77
C GLU A 101 -6.27 -14.10 -11.25
N SER A 102 -5.16 -14.08 -11.98
CA SER A 102 -4.59 -12.86 -12.57
C SER A 102 -5.58 -12.25 -13.58
N GLY A 103 -5.76 -10.93 -13.52
CA GLY A 103 -6.69 -10.23 -14.41
C GLY A 103 -8.16 -10.32 -14.00
N GLN A 104 -8.46 -10.97 -12.87
CA GLN A 104 -9.83 -11.11 -12.36
C GLN A 104 -10.08 -10.22 -11.15
N ALA A 105 -11.34 -9.82 -10.97
CA ALA A 105 -11.76 -9.07 -9.79
C ALA A 105 -11.42 -9.85 -8.50
N PRO A 106 -10.93 -9.19 -7.44
CA PRO A 106 -10.78 -7.73 -7.31
C PRO A 106 -9.45 -7.16 -7.83
N TYR A 107 -8.51 -7.99 -8.29
CA TYR A 107 -7.13 -7.59 -8.57
C TYR A 107 -6.89 -7.10 -10.00
N GLY A 108 -7.67 -7.59 -10.96
CA GLY A 108 -7.56 -7.21 -12.37
C GLY A 108 -7.63 -5.70 -12.55
N ASP A 109 -6.80 -5.17 -13.43
CA ASP A 109 -6.62 -3.72 -13.68
C ASP A 109 -6.18 -2.90 -12.45
N HIS A 110 -5.67 -3.53 -11.39
CA HIS A 110 -5.15 -2.86 -10.20
C HIS A 110 -3.68 -3.20 -9.92
N TYR A 111 -2.97 -2.23 -9.36
CA TYR A 111 -1.82 -2.53 -8.52
C TYR A 111 -2.28 -2.68 -7.07
N PHE A 112 -1.56 -3.45 -6.26
CA PHE A 112 -1.91 -3.63 -4.86
C PHE A 112 -0.70 -3.82 -3.95
N PHE A 113 -0.86 -3.45 -2.68
CA PHE A 113 0.19 -3.58 -1.68
C PHE A 113 -0.42 -3.67 -0.28
N ASN A 114 0.35 -4.22 0.66
CA ASN A 114 -0.08 -4.35 2.05
C ASN A 114 0.53 -3.20 2.88
N CYS A 115 -0.30 -2.55 3.68
CA CYS A 115 0.10 -1.55 4.66
C CYS A 115 -0.09 -2.10 6.07
N LYS A 116 0.82 -1.73 6.98
CA LYS A 116 0.77 -2.14 8.38
C LYS A 116 1.32 -1.09 9.31
N ASN A 117 0.77 -1.01 10.52
CA ASN A 117 1.22 -0.10 11.58
C ASN A 117 0.90 -0.69 12.95
N THR A 118 1.76 -0.46 13.95
CA THR A 118 1.46 -0.84 15.35
C THR A 118 0.55 0.19 16.04
N ARG A 119 0.52 1.42 15.53
CA ARG A 119 -0.39 2.47 16.00
C ARG A 119 -1.70 2.42 15.21
N GLN A 120 -2.82 2.64 15.91
CA GLN A 120 -4.13 2.72 15.29
C GLN A 120 -4.16 3.84 14.25
N PRO A 121 -4.63 3.57 13.01
CA PRO A 121 -4.84 4.63 12.04
C PRO A 121 -6.00 5.52 12.47
N ALA A 122 -5.91 6.82 12.19
CA ALA A 122 -7.06 7.70 12.26
C ALA A 122 -8.01 7.38 11.11
N LEU A 123 -9.30 7.21 11.40
CA LEU A 123 -10.35 6.92 10.44
C LEU A 123 -11.33 8.08 10.45
N VAL A 124 -11.58 8.68 9.28
CA VAL A 124 -12.48 9.82 9.15
C VAL A 124 -13.43 9.64 7.97
N ASP A 125 -14.62 10.20 8.08
CA ASP A 125 -15.60 10.25 7.00
C ASP A 125 -15.26 11.37 5.99
N GLN A 126 -16.10 11.51 4.95
CA GLN A 126 -15.93 12.55 3.93
C GLN A 126 -16.06 13.98 4.48
N LYS A 127 -16.64 14.16 5.67
CA LYS A 127 -16.76 15.45 6.39
C LYS A 127 -15.64 15.66 7.40
N ARG A 128 -14.64 14.76 7.44
CA ARG A 128 -13.51 14.76 8.39
C ARG A 128 -13.95 14.57 9.85
N LYS A 129 -15.03 13.83 10.07
CA LYS A 129 -15.44 13.38 11.41
C LYS A 129 -14.90 11.99 11.67
N ASP A 130 -14.49 11.73 12.90
CA ASP A 130 -13.95 10.44 13.30
C ASP A 130 -14.97 9.31 13.12
N VAL A 131 -14.52 8.22 12.52
CA VAL A 131 -15.27 6.98 12.35
C VAL A 131 -14.85 6.00 13.44
N ILE A 132 -15.75 5.79 14.40
CA ILE A 132 -15.48 4.97 15.60
C ILE A 132 -16.20 3.62 15.52
N ASP A 133 -17.35 3.58 14.82
CA ASP A 133 -18.14 2.36 14.62
C ASP A 133 -17.76 1.68 13.30
N PRO A 134 -17.28 0.41 13.33
CA PRO A 134 -16.98 -0.35 12.12
C PRO A 134 -18.15 -0.48 11.14
N ASN A 135 -19.39 -0.42 11.61
CA ASN A 135 -20.58 -0.52 10.74
C ASN A 135 -20.77 0.69 9.82
N GLN A 136 -19.99 1.76 10.00
CA GLN A 136 -20.00 2.94 9.13
C GLN A 136 -19.15 2.75 7.86
N ILE A 137 -18.40 1.65 7.77
CA ILE A 137 -17.60 1.30 6.59
C ILE A 137 -18.28 0.14 5.86
N VAL A 138 -18.59 0.36 4.59
CA VAL A 138 -19.20 -0.60 3.65
C VAL A 138 -18.28 -0.86 2.46
#